data_AF-A0A7X7FY20-F1
#
_entry.id   AF-A0A7X7FY20-F1
#
_cell.length_a   1.000
_cell.length_b   1.000
_cell.length_c   1.000
_cell.angle_alpha   90.00
_cell.angle_beta   90.00
_cell.angle_gamma   90.00
#
_symmetry.space_group_name_H-M   'P 1'
#
loop_
_entity.id
_entity.type
_entity.pdbx_description
1 polymer ?
#
loop_
_entity_poly.entity_id
_entity_poly.type
_entity_poly.pdbx_seq_one_letter_code
_entity_poly.pdbx_strand_id
1 'polypeptide(L)'
;LPDYFVIANTDFRYQLTVIGTFAQAIIKEEIKDNVFVIQTNQPDVKVSWQVTAIRNDKYAQQNRIQPEVIKDENEKGKYLHPEVYGKDSSLTVYPKFKNRSDEYIKSKQASGKSVRMDEAAVSVSSGLSK
;
A
#
# COMPACT_ATOMS: atom_id res chain seq x y z
N LEU A 1 18.24 17.79 -8.53
CA LEU A 1 17.47 16.68 -7.92
C LEU A 1 18.47 15.65 -7.40
N PRO A 2 18.11 14.79 -6.44
CA PRO A 2 18.99 13.71 -6.00
C PRO A 2 19.36 12.76 -7.15
N ASP A 3 20.58 12.20 -7.12
CA ASP A 3 21.13 11.42 -8.23
C ASP A 3 20.29 10.21 -8.64
N TYR A 4 19.62 9.60 -7.66
CA TYR A 4 18.76 8.43 -7.89
C TYR A 4 17.47 8.76 -8.65
N PHE A 5 17.05 10.04 -8.69
CA PHE A 5 15.69 10.40 -9.05
C PHE A 5 15.37 10.06 -10.51
N VAL A 6 16.25 10.44 -11.44
CA VAL A 6 16.06 10.17 -12.88
C VAL A 6 16.26 8.70 -13.23
N ILE A 7 17.06 7.97 -12.45
CA ILE A 7 17.27 6.53 -12.66
C ILE A 7 16.05 5.72 -12.20
N ALA A 8 15.50 6.07 -11.04
CA ALA A 8 14.41 5.32 -10.41
C ALA A 8 13.02 5.63 -10.98
N ASN A 9 12.89 6.68 -11.81
CA ASN A 9 11.59 7.17 -12.27
C ASN A 9 11.57 7.54 -13.75
N THR A 10 10.37 7.56 -14.33
CA THR A 10 10.07 7.96 -15.71
C THR A 10 8.78 8.79 -15.73
N ASP A 11 8.44 9.38 -16.87
CA ASP A 11 7.17 10.10 -17.10
C ASP A 11 6.93 11.22 -16.07
N PHE A 12 7.88 12.17 -16.03
CA PHE A 12 7.86 13.29 -15.10
C PHE A 12 6.65 14.21 -15.33
N ARG A 13 6.04 14.66 -14.25
CA ARG A 13 4.99 15.67 -14.24
C ARG A 13 5.37 16.78 -13.29
N TYR A 14 5.03 18.00 -13.69
CA TYR A 14 5.41 19.22 -12.99
C TYR A 14 4.17 19.96 -12.52
N GLN A 15 4.20 20.43 -11.28
CA GLN A 15 3.21 21.34 -10.74
C GLN A 15 3.93 22.55 -10.17
N LEU A 16 3.58 23.73 -10.64
CA LEU A 16 4.16 25.00 -10.22
C LEU A 16 3.07 25.84 -9.54
N THR A 17 3.42 26.49 -8.44
CA THR A 17 2.57 27.46 -7.75
C THR A 17 3.40 28.69 -7.43
N VAL A 18 3.03 29.81 -8.03
CA VAL A 18 3.67 31.11 -7.77
C VAL A 18 3.16 31.66 -6.44
N ILE A 19 4.06 32.21 -5.62
CA ILE A 19 3.73 32.72 -4.28
C ILE A 19 4.06 34.21 -4.18
N GLY A 20 3.14 34.97 -3.58
CA GLY A 20 3.34 36.38 -3.20
C GLY A 20 2.98 37.38 -4.29
N THR A 21 3.49 37.20 -5.51
CA THR A 21 3.14 38.02 -6.68
C THR A 21 2.49 37.18 -7.77
N PHE A 22 1.57 37.78 -8.54
CA PHE A 22 1.06 37.13 -9.73
C PHE A 22 2.10 37.22 -10.85
N ALA A 23 2.59 36.06 -11.27
CA ALA A 23 3.54 35.94 -12.36
C ALA A 23 3.24 34.68 -13.17
N GLN A 24 3.71 34.64 -14.41
CA GLN A 24 3.69 33.44 -15.22
C GLN A 24 4.96 32.65 -14.93
N ALA A 25 4.82 31.33 -14.78
CA ALA A 25 5.93 30.40 -14.58
C ALA A 25 5.76 29.19 -15.50
N ILE A 26 6.86 28.75 -16.10
CA ILE A 26 6.91 27.57 -16.96
C ILE A 26 8.08 26.67 -16.59
N ILE A 27 7.99 25.39 -16.99
CA ILE A 27 9.16 24.53 -17.13
C ILE A 27 9.82 24.89 -18.45
N LYS A 28 10.96 25.57 -18.38
CA LYS A 28 11.74 25.95 -19.57
C LYS A 28 12.49 24.75 -20.13
N GLU A 29 13.06 23.95 -19.25
CA GLU A 29 13.78 22.73 -19.58
C GLU A 29 13.26 21.62 -18.68
N GLU A 30 12.77 20.54 -19.28
CA GLU A 30 12.37 19.34 -18.56
C GLU A 30 13.57 18.66 -17.90
N ILE A 31 13.29 17.76 -16.95
CA ILE A 31 14.30 17.03 -16.21
C ILE A 31 15.22 16.28 -17.16
N LYS A 32 16.50 16.64 -17.09
CA LYS A 32 17.61 15.93 -17.70
C LYS A 32 18.81 16.02 -16.76
N ASP A 33 19.54 14.90 -16.60
CA ASP A 33 20.72 14.84 -15.73
C ASP A 33 20.44 15.36 -14.31
N ASN A 34 19.27 15.00 -13.76
CA ASN A 34 18.76 15.42 -12.45
C ASN A 34 18.55 16.95 -12.28
N VAL A 35 18.52 17.71 -13.37
CA VAL A 35 18.30 19.18 -13.36
C VAL A 35 17.10 19.52 -14.23
N PHE A 36 16.35 20.55 -13.83
CA PHE A 36 15.31 21.15 -14.65
C PHE A 36 15.29 22.66 -14.39
N VAL A 37 14.73 23.41 -15.33
CA VAL A 37 14.74 24.88 -15.27
C VAL A 37 13.33 25.41 -15.23
N ILE A 38 13.03 26.22 -14.20
CA ILE A 38 11.82 27.03 -14.12
C ILE A 38 12.16 28.43 -14.64
N GLN A 39 11.33 28.96 -15.51
CA GLN A 39 11.43 30.36 -15.95
C GLN A 39 10.18 31.13 -15.55
N THR A 40 10.37 32.34 -15.04
CA THR A 40 9.32 33.30 -14.73
C THR A 40 9.39 34.51 -15.67
N ASN A 41 8.27 35.20 -15.88
CA ASN A 41 8.23 36.41 -16.70
C ASN A 41 8.69 37.69 -15.96
N GLN A 42 8.95 37.58 -14.66
CA GLN A 42 9.44 38.67 -13.80
C GLN A 42 10.58 38.16 -12.91
N PRO A 43 11.53 39.04 -12.52
CA PRO A 43 12.58 38.70 -11.55
C PRO A 43 12.01 38.52 -10.14
N ASP A 44 12.80 37.89 -9.26
CA ASP A 44 12.51 37.73 -7.82
C ASP A 44 11.17 37.06 -7.48
N VAL A 45 10.63 36.28 -8.40
CA VAL A 45 9.39 35.51 -8.21
C VAL A 45 9.68 34.22 -7.44
N LYS A 46 9.00 34.04 -6.31
CA LYS A 46 9.03 32.78 -5.56
C LYS A 46 8.08 31.76 -6.19
N VAL A 47 8.61 30.59 -6.53
CA VAL A 47 7.84 29.46 -7.07
C VAL A 47 7.98 28.25 -6.15
N SER A 48 6.85 27.75 -5.64
CA SER A 48 6.77 26.40 -5.09
C SER A 48 6.57 25.41 -6.21
N TRP A 49 7.25 24.28 -6.15
CA TRP A 49 7.24 23.28 -7.20
C TRP A 49 7.11 21.88 -6.62
N GLN A 50 6.42 21.02 -7.35
CA GLN A 50 6.35 19.59 -7.09
C GLN A 50 6.62 18.85 -8.39
N VAL A 51 7.48 17.84 -8.31
CA VAL A 51 7.71 16.89 -9.40
C VAL A 51 7.18 15.53 -8.96
N THR A 52 6.30 14.95 -9.77
CA THR A 52 5.87 13.56 -9.62
C THR A 52 6.32 12.74 -10.83
N ALA A 53 6.39 11.43 -10.68
CA ALA A 53 6.89 10.53 -11.70
C ALA A 53 6.35 9.11 -11.49
N ILE A 54 6.46 8.28 -12.53
CA ILE A 54 6.15 6.85 -12.46
C ILE A 54 7.41 6.08 -12.10
N ARG A 55 7.30 5.17 -11.13
CA ARG A 55 8.41 4.30 -10.71
C ARG A 55 8.90 3.42 -11.87
N ASN A 56 10.22 3.34 -12.06
CA ASN A 56 10.87 2.72 -13.22
C ASN A 56 11.80 1.54 -12.90
N ASP A 57 11.78 0.99 -11.69
CA ASP A 57 12.55 -0.23 -11.40
C ASP A 57 11.93 -1.48 -12.05
N LYS A 58 12.74 -2.54 -12.23
CA LYS A 58 12.30 -3.78 -12.91
C LYS A 58 11.09 -4.42 -12.26
N TYR A 59 10.99 -4.39 -10.93
CA TYR A 59 9.86 -4.99 -10.23
C TYR A 59 8.59 -4.19 -10.46
N ALA A 60 8.65 -2.86 -10.38
CA ALA A 60 7.52 -1.98 -10.65
C ALA A 60 7.06 -2.00 -12.12
N GLN A 61 7.98 -2.23 -13.07
CA GLN A 61 7.64 -2.44 -14.47
C GLN A 61 6.85 -3.74 -14.67
N GLN A 62 7.26 -4.82 -14.02
CA GLN A 62 6.60 -6.14 -14.14
C GLN A 62 5.31 -6.24 -13.31
N ASN A 63 5.22 -5.52 -12.19
CA ASN A 63 4.12 -5.58 -11.23
C ASN A 63 3.45 -4.22 -11.10
N ARG A 64 3.06 -3.63 -12.24
CA ARG A 64 2.45 -2.30 -12.26
C ARG A 64 1.11 -2.33 -11.51
N ILE A 65 0.94 -1.39 -10.59
CA ILE A 65 -0.32 -1.22 -9.85
C ILE A 65 -1.42 -0.89 -10.86
N GLN A 66 -2.48 -1.67 -10.84
CA GLN A 66 -3.72 -1.38 -11.57
C GLN A 66 -4.63 -0.56 -10.65
N PRO A 67 -4.95 0.69 -10.99
CA PRO A 67 -5.76 1.56 -10.11
C PRO A 67 -7.14 0.99 -9.84
N GLU A 68 -7.71 0.31 -10.83
CA GLU A 68 -9.04 -0.30 -10.76
C GLU A 68 -8.96 -1.72 -11.31
N VAL A 69 -9.48 -2.67 -10.54
CA VAL A 69 -9.63 -4.06 -10.93
C VAL A 69 -11.04 -4.51 -10.59
N ILE A 70 -11.60 -5.37 -11.44
CA ILE A 70 -12.87 -6.01 -11.14
C ILE A 70 -12.62 -6.97 -9.98
N LYS A 71 -13.36 -6.82 -8.88
CA LYS A 71 -13.31 -7.76 -7.76
C LYS A 71 -13.61 -9.18 -8.23
N ASP A 72 -12.93 -10.15 -7.63
CA ASP A 72 -13.26 -11.55 -7.85
C ASP A 72 -14.71 -11.83 -7.45
N GLU A 73 -15.36 -12.79 -8.12
CA GLU A 73 -16.79 -13.07 -7.90
C GLU A 73 -17.11 -13.44 -6.45
N ASN A 74 -16.18 -14.11 -5.78
CA ASN A 74 -16.26 -14.50 -4.37
C ASN A 74 -16.04 -13.34 -3.39
N GLU A 75 -15.56 -12.18 -3.85
CA GLU A 75 -15.34 -10.95 -3.06
C GLU A 75 -16.43 -9.90 -3.26
N LYS A 76 -17.23 -10.01 -4.34
CA LYS A 76 -18.35 -9.11 -4.59
C LYS A 76 -19.39 -9.22 -3.47
N GLY A 77 -19.86 -8.08 -2.97
CA GLY A 77 -20.82 -8.00 -1.87
C GLY A 77 -20.24 -8.26 -0.47
N LYS A 78 -18.92 -8.51 -0.36
CA LYS A 78 -18.20 -8.70 0.90
C LYS A 78 -17.39 -7.46 1.29
N TYR A 79 -16.89 -7.49 2.52
CA TYR A 79 -16.15 -6.39 3.15
C TYR A 79 -14.74 -6.82 3.54
N LEU A 80 -13.80 -5.88 3.54
CA LEU A 80 -12.49 -6.10 4.18
C LEU A 80 -12.66 -6.18 5.71
N HIS A 81 -13.44 -5.27 6.27
CA HIS A 81 -13.72 -5.14 7.71
C HIS A 81 -15.23 -4.98 7.95
N PRO A 82 -16.02 -6.07 8.05
CA PRO A 82 -17.47 -5.99 8.26
C PRO A 82 -17.89 -5.21 9.53
N GLU A 83 -17.08 -5.31 10.59
CA GLU A 83 -17.37 -4.79 11.92
C GLU A 83 -17.57 -3.26 11.96
N VAL A 84 -16.81 -2.51 11.15
CA VAL A 84 -16.94 -1.04 11.08
C VAL A 84 -18.23 -0.58 10.37
N TYR A 85 -18.91 -1.52 9.71
CA TYR A 85 -20.21 -1.29 9.06
C TYR A 85 -21.36 -1.93 9.84
N GLY A 86 -21.12 -2.45 11.06
CA GLY A 86 -22.12 -3.19 11.84
C GLY A 86 -22.60 -4.47 11.14
N LYS A 87 -21.78 -5.05 10.27
CA LYS A 87 -22.08 -6.27 9.53
C LYS A 87 -21.46 -7.49 10.22
N ASP A 88 -22.06 -8.66 9.96
CA ASP A 88 -21.57 -9.91 10.54
C ASP A 88 -20.17 -10.26 10.01
N SER A 89 -19.32 -10.79 10.91
CA SER A 89 -17.95 -11.20 10.59
C SER A 89 -17.83 -12.21 9.43
N SER A 90 -18.89 -12.97 9.15
CA SER A 90 -18.96 -13.91 8.02
C SER A 90 -18.94 -13.25 6.65
N LEU A 91 -19.22 -11.95 6.55
CA LEU A 91 -19.18 -11.19 5.30
C LEU A 91 -17.77 -10.67 4.95
N THR A 92 -16.74 -11.10 5.67
CA THR A 92 -15.35 -10.73 5.37
C THR A 92 -14.84 -11.44 4.11
N VAL A 93 -13.98 -10.76 3.32
CA VAL A 93 -13.26 -11.37 2.19
C VAL A 93 -12.14 -12.30 2.64
N TYR A 94 -11.64 -12.15 3.87
CA TYR A 94 -10.53 -12.97 4.35
C TYR A 94 -10.99 -14.39 4.72
N PRO A 95 -10.27 -15.43 4.26
CA PRO A 95 -10.58 -16.80 4.67
C PRO A 95 -10.35 -16.95 6.18
N LYS A 96 -11.32 -17.53 6.90
CA LYS A 96 -11.13 -17.93 8.29
C LYS A 96 -10.09 -19.05 8.32
N PHE A 97 -8.87 -18.73 8.73
CA PHE A 97 -7.86 -19.75 9.00
C PHE A 97 -8.41 -20.68 10.08
N LYS A 98 -8.56 -21.97 9.77
CA LYS A 98 -8.83 -22.99 10.79
C LYS A 98 -7.59 -23.04 11.68
N ASN A 99 -7.71 -22.59 12.92
CA ASN A 99 -6.66 -22.78 13.88
C ASN A 99 -6.51 -24.29 14.13
N ARG A 100 -5.28 -24.83 14.06
CA ARG A 100 -4.98 -26.23 14.40
C ARG A 100 -5.46 -26.61 15.80
N SER A 101 -5.66 -25.63 16.68
CA SER A 101 -6.28 -25.80 18.00
C SER A 101 -7.71 -26.33 17.92
N ASP A 102 -8.52 -25.89 16.96
CA ASP A 102 -9.93 -26.28 16.85
C ASP A 102 -10.07 -27.74 16.43
N GLU A 103 -9.12 -28.22 15.64
CA GLU A 103 -9.01 -29.61 15.22
C GLU A 103 -8.49 -30.50 16.36
N TYR A 104 -7.50 -30.03 17.12
CA TYR A 104 -7.02 -30.70 18.33
C TYR A 104 -8.11 -30.82 19.41
N ILE A 105 -8.85 -29.75 19.69
CA ILE A 105 -9.95 -29.72 20.66
C ILE A 105 -11.06 -30.69 20.23
N LYS A 106 -11.47 -30.68 18.95
CA LYS A 106 -12.46 -31.61 18.41
C LYS A 106 -11.99 -33.07 18.49
N SER A 107 -10.72 -33.35 18.19
CA SER A 107 -10.17 -34.71 18.28
C SER A 107 -10.16 -35.25 19.73
N LYS A 108 -9.85 -34.39 20.71
CA LYS A 108 -9.83 -34.76 22.14
C LYS A 108 -11.24 -34.98 22.69
N GLN A 109 -12.20 -34.14 22.30
CA GLN A 109 -13.61 -34.28 22.68
C GLN A 109 -14.23 -35.57 22.08
N ALA A 110 -13.90 -35.91 20.84
CA ALA A 110 -14.32 -37.17 20.21
C ALA A 110 -13.71 -38.41 20.90
N SER A 111 -12.54 -38.27 21.53
CA SER A 111 -11.87 -39.33 22.30
C SER A 111 -12.32 -39.45 23.77
N GLY A 112 -13.30 -38.65 24.21
CA GLY A 112 -13.87 -38.71 25.57
C GLY A 112 -12.94 -38.23 26.70
N LYS A 113 -11.79 -37.63 26.41
CA LYS A 113 -10.89 -37.03 27.42
C LYS A 113 -11.19 -35.54 27.60
N SER A 114 -11.53 -35.12 28.83
CA SER A 114 -11.74 -33.70 29.15
C SER A 114 -10.44 -32.91 29.07
N VAL A 115 -10.40 -31.85 28.27
CA VAL A 115 -9.24 -30.93 28.16
C VAL A 115 -9.42 -29.80 29.16
N ARG A 116 -8.45 -29.58 30.06
CA ARG A 116 -8.39 -28.39 30.92
C ARG A 116 -7.77 -27.24 30.13
N MET A 117 -8.36 -26.04 30.20
CA MET A 117 -7.96 -24.87 29.39
C MET A 117 -6.48 -24.47 29.58
N ASP A 118 -5.91 -24.78 30.74
CA ASP A 118 -4.55 -24.38 31.12
C ASP A 118 -3.46 -25.14 30.32
N GLU A 119 -3.73 -26.37 29.87
CA GLU A 119 -2.78 -27.16 29.07
C GLU A 119 -2.68 -26.68 27.61
N ALA A 120 -3.75 -26.08 27.07
CA ALA A 120 -3.81 -25.64 25.68
C ALA A 120 -2.94 -24.40 25.41
N ALA A 121 -2.73 -23.56 26.42
CA ALA A 121 -1.91 -22.34 26.30
C ALA A 121 -0.40 -22.64 26.28
N VAL A 122 0.04 -23.73 26.92
CA VAL A 122 1.47 -24.05 27.08
C VAL A 122 2.09 -24.64 25.82
N SER A 123 1.32 -25.32 24.96
CA SER A 123 1.87 -25.92 23.72
C SER A 123 2.07 -24.94 22.56
N VAL A 124 1.57 -23.70 22.66
CA VAL A 124 1.63 -22.71 21.57
C VAL A 124 2.93 -21.90 21.58
N SER A 125 3.61 -21.75 22.74
CA SER A 125 4.79 -20.87 22.86
C SER A 125 6.12 -21.50 22.42
N SER A 126 6.18 -22.81 22.14
CA SER A 126 7.44 -23.50 21.78
C SER A 126 7.75 -23.57 20.28
N GLY A 127 6.91 -22.97 19.41
CA GLY A 127 7.00 -23.12 17.96
C GLY A 127 7.61 -21.97 17.15
N LEU A 128 7.91 -20.81 17.75
CA LEU A 128 8.63 -19.73 17.04
C LEU A 128 10.10 -19.69 17.48
N SER A 129 10.89 -20.57 16.90
CA SER A 129 12.34 -20.39 16.79
C SER A 129 12.82 -20.90 15.43
N LYS A 130 12.91 -19.96 14.47
CA LYS A 130 13.97 -19.72 13.48
C LYS A 130 13.41 -19.00 12.27
#